data_AF-A0A7C5IC82-F1
#
_entry.id   AF-A0A7C5IC82-F1
#
_cell.length_a   1.000
_cell.length_b   1.000
_cell.length_c   1.000
_cell.angle_alpha   90.00
_cell.angle_beta   90.00
_cell.angle_gamma   90.00
#
_symmetry.space_group_name_H-M   'P 1'
#
loop_
_entity.id
_entity.type
_entity.pdbx_description
1 polymer ?
#
loop_
_entity_poly.entity_id
_entity_poly.type
_entity_poly.pdbx_seq_one_letter_code
_entity_poly.pdbx_strand_id
1 'polypeptide(L)'
;DLMEKYAAEYGVSLGFRVTVADVRDFGKPKHDEQAFSRMLQTFEDVSSNGADVLSIESEGGKELFNYAVIRQDLLGIVCSLGYLAAYDMKKLWKEIVHIAKNRNVLAGGDSACAFGNTSMRLAGGLRDNVIAHSLAAIVRGMSASRTLVAYEEGAVGPGKDCAYENVIIKAVTGYPMSMEGKTSACAHSSLVGNVIAAACDLWSNEQVENIKLFGGYGPEVFLEVLHYDTKIMNGAIKSGRSLLFREILVDSDKYLDPQAYVLSPEVACLVADTIVKERDTLSRTISAGAKVANLLADEKELVLGKGERRFLEAARGRLDDIYGAPQRKVEEALKEYERKVEKLKVRDYLEV
;
A
#
# COMPACT_ATOMS: atom_id res chain seq x y z
N ASP A 1 25.79 -12.60 9.15
CA ASP A 1 26.24 -13.50 10.24
C ASP A 1 25.29 -14.65 10.57
N LEU A 2 24.25 -14.46 11.41
CA LEU A 2 23.42 -15.59 11.87
C LEU A 2 22.69 -16.30 10.72
N MET A 3 22.09 -15.52 9.81
CA MET A 3 21.41 -16.05 8.63
C MET A 3 22.36 -16.86 7.73
N GLU A 4 23.58 -16.36 7.50
CA GLU A 4 24.59 -17.05 6.69
C GLU A 4 25.04 -18.37 7.34
N LYS A 5 25.22 -18.38 8.66
CA LYS A 5 25.52 -19.60 9.40
C LYS A 5 24.43 -20.66 9.17
N TYR A 6 23.16 -20.28 9.35
CA TYR A 6 22.05 -21.23 9.17
C TYR A 6 21.90 -21.66 7.71
N ALA A 7 22.11 -20.76 6.75
CA ALA A 7 22.11 -21.10 5.33
C ALA A 7 23.21 -22.13 5.00
N ALA A 8 24.41 -21.97 5.54
CA ALA A 8 25.52 -22.90 5.35
C ALA A 8 25.31 -24.25 6.05
N GLU A 9 24.75 -24.24 7.26
CA GLU A 9 24.56 -25.44 8.08
C GLU A 9 23.38 -26.30 7.60
N TYR A 10 22.28 -25.66 7.19
CA TYR A 10 21.01 -26.35 6.87
C TYR A 10 20.58 -26.24 5.40
N GLY A 11 21.29 -25.47 4.57
CA GLY A 11 20.94 -25.28 3.16
C GLY A 11 19.66 -24.46 2.93
N VAL A 12 19.25 -23.64 3.91
CA VAL A 12 18.04 -22.81 3.81
C VAL A 12 18.32 -21.52 3.03
N SER A 13 17.41 -21.15 2.12
CA SER A 13 17.46 -19.87 1.42
C SER A 13 16.84 -18.77 2.28
N LEU A 14 17.61 -17.72 2.56
CA LEU A 14 17.20 -16.62 3.42
C LEU A 14 17.49 -15.29 2.71
N GLY A 15 16.68 -14.28 3.00
CA GLY A 15 16.90 -12.90 2.55
C GLY A 15 16.50 -11.92 3.65
N PHE A 16 17.27 -10.85 3.81
CA PHE A 16 17.10 -9.85 4.85
C PHE A 16 16.55 -8.55 4.27
N ARG A 17 15.26 -8.27 4.53
CA ARG A 17 14.68 -6.97 4.24
C ARG A 17 14.89 -6.03 5.42
N VAL A 18 15.32 -4.81 5.12
CA VAL A 18 15.30 -3.70 6.07
C VAL A 18 14.34 -2.63 5.58
N THR A 19 13.31 -2.35 6.39
CA THR A 19 12.39 -1.23 6.19
C THR A 19 12.88 -0.04 7.02
N VAL A 20 13.48 0.95 6.36
CA VAL A 20 13.93 2.17 7.04
C VAL A 20 12.70 3.03 7.33
N ALA A 21 12.58 3.51 8.57
CA ALA A 21 11.48 4.36 8.97
C ALA A 21 11.59 5.75 8.33
N ASP A 22 10.45 6.29 7.87
CA ASP A 22 10.38 7.68 7.45
C ASP A 22 10.38 8.59 8.68
N VAL A 23 11.54 9.14 9.00
CA VAL A 23 11.73 10.01 10.18
C VAL A 23 11.55 11.49 9.88
N ARG A 24 11.09 11.84 8.67
CA ARG A 24 10.85 13.23 8.26
C ARG A 24 9.61 13.78 8.94
N ASP A 25 9.69 15.04 9.37
CA ASP A 25 8.53 15.78 9.87
C ASP A 25 8.02 16.73 8.78
N PHE A 26 6.96 16.31 8.09
CA PHE A 26 6.32 17.10 7.03
C PHE A 26 5.67 18.40 7.54
N GLY A 27 5.53 18.60 8.86
CA GLY A 27 5.13 19.88 9.43
C GLY A 27 6.25 20.93 9.46
N LYS A 28 7.52 20.52 9.36
CA LYS A 28 8.67 21.43 9.33
C LYS A 28 8.92 21.96 7.92
N PRO A 29 9.45 23.19 7.78
CA PRO A 29 9.86 23.71 6.48
C PRO A 29 10.82 22.74 5.78
N LYS A 30 10.63 22.56 4.48
CA LYS A 30 11.42 21.67 3.61
C LYS A 30 11.43 20.20 4.03
N HIS A 31 10.40 19.76 4.77
CA HIS A 31 10.21 18.37 5.23
C HIS A 31 11.41 17.80 6.00
N ASP A 32 12.08 18.63 6.80
CA ASP A 32 13.22 18.25 7.64
C ASP A 32 14.38 17.63 6.82
N GLU A 33 15.08 18.47 6.03
CA GLU A 33 16.25 18.06 5.22
C GLU A 33 17.27 17.23 6.03
N GLN A 34 17.45 17.55 7.31
CA GLN A 34 18.35 16.81 8.18
C GLN A 34 17.85 15.37 8.45
N ALA A 35 16.54 15.20 8.67
CA ALA A 35 15.92 13.89 8.76
C ALA A 35 16.02 13.11 7.45
N PHE A 36 15.81 13.77 6.31
CA PHE A 36 15.98 13.15 5.00
C PHE A 36 17.42 12.64 4.79
N SER A 37 18.44 13.46 5.09
CA SER A 37 19.85 13.02 4.99
C SER A 37 20.18 11.86 5.93
N ARG A 38 19.68 11.87 7.18
CA ARG A 38 19.86 10.75 8.12
C ARG A 38 19.20 9.46 7.62
N MET A 39 18.02 9.58 7.01
CA MET A 39 17.31 8.44 6.44
C MET A 39 18.11 7.83 5.27
N LEU A 40 18.63 8.67 4.35
CA LEU A 40 19.49 8.20 3.27
C LEU A 40 20.78 7.54 3.79
N GLN A 41 21.43 8.13 4.80
CA GLN A 41 22.58 7.51 5.46
C GLN A 41 22.23 6.14 6.03
N THR A 42 21.04 6.00 6.64
CA THR A 42 20.59 4.71 7.18
C THR A 42 20.42 3.68 6.06
N PHE A 43 19.88 4.05 4.90
CA PHE A 43 19.82 3.16 3.73
C PHE A 43 21.22 2.73 3.25
N GLU A 44 22.18 3.65 3.19
CA GLU A 44 23.57 3.33 2.84
C GLU A 44 24.22 2.37 3.85
N ASP A 45 23.98 2.60 5.14
CA ASP A 45 24.55 1.80 6.21
C ASP A 45 23.99 0.37 6.18
N VAL A 46 22.66 0.21 6.11
CA VAL A 46 22.04 -1.13 6.16
C VAL A 46 22.32 -1.94 4.90
N SER A 47 22.38 -1.30 3.72
CA SER A 47 22.75 -1.96 2.46
C SER A 47 24.23 -2.38 2.44
N SER A 48 25.09 -1.69 3.18
CA SER A 48 26.51 -2.08 3.34
C SER A 48 26.71 -3.13 4.43
N ASN A 49 25.69 -3.40 5.26
CA ASN A 49 25.77 -4.28 6.44
C ASN A 49 24.76 -5.44 6.36
N GLY A 50 24.47 -5.92 5.14
CA GLY A 50 23.82 -7.22 4.91
C GLY A 50 22.32 -7.18 4.57
N ALA A 51 21.71 -6.01 4.41
CA ALA A 51 20.35 -5.93 3.87
C ALA A 51 20.33 -6.34 2.39
N ASP A 52 19.51 -7.33 2.05
CA ASP A 52 19.29 -7.78 0.65
C ASP A 52 18.21 -6.96 -0.05
N VAL A 53 17.23 -6.45 0.71
CA VAL A 53 16.08 -5.69 0.20
C VAL A 53 15.88 -4.43 1.03
N LEU A 54 15.80 -3.28 0.36
CA LEU A 54 15.51 -1.98 0.97
C LEU A 54 14.04 -1.61 0.78
N SER A 55 13.39 -1.13 1.83
CA SER A 55 11.98 -0.68 1.78
C SER A 55 11.74 0.48 2.73
N ILE A 56 10.60 1.14 2.58
CA ILE A 56 10.14 2.23 3.46
C ILE A 56 8.62 2.35 3.39
N GLU A 57 8.02 2.90 4.44
CA GLU A 57 6.64 3.36 4.46
C GLU A 57 6.64 4.88 4.50
N SER A 58 6.73 5.52 3.33
CA SER A 58 6.93 6.97 3.28
C SER A 58 5.64 7.76 3.54
N GLU A 59 5.78 8.94 4.14
CA GLU A 59 4.63 9.70 4.67
C GLU A 59 4.27 10.96 3.87
N GLY A 60 4.93 11.24 2.75
CA GLY A 60 4.69 12.47 1.98
C GLY A 60 3.24 12.67 1.57
N GLY A 61 2.63 13.79 1.99
CA GLY A 61 1.24 14.16 1.74
C GLY A 61 0.26 13.70 2.82
N LYS A 62 0.70 12.96 3.84
CA LYS A 62 -0.12 12.40 4.93
C LYS A 62 -0.87 13.46 5.74
N GLU A 63 -0.28 14.63 5.93
CA GLU A 63 -0.88 15.74 6.68
C GLU A 63 -2.18 16.24 6.03
N LEU A 64 -2.20 16.34 4.68
CA LEU A 64 -3.42 16.66 3.94
C LEU A 64 -4.37 15.46 3.92
N PHE A 65 -3.84 14.25 3.77
CA PHE A 65 -4.66 13.04 3.76
C PHE A 65 -5.50 12.89 5.03
N ASN A 66 -4.86 13.03 6.20
CA ASN A 66 -5.50 12.91 7.50
C ASN A 66 -6.62 13.95 7.68
N TYR A 67 -6.40 15.17 7.18
CA TYR A 67 -7.44 16.20 7.17
C TYR A 67 -8.63 15.79 6.29
N ALA A 68 -8.35 15.28 5.08
CA ALA A 68 -9.35 14.99 4.07
C ALA A 68 -10.17 13.72 4.36
N VAL A 69 -9.53 12.64 4.80
CA VAL A 69 -10.17 11.31 4.95
C VAL A 69 -11.29 11.32 5.99
N ILE A 70 -11.10 11.98 7.13
CA ILE A 70 -12.11 12.12 8.19
C ILE A 70 -13.33 12.92 7.69
N ARG A 71 -13.11 13.83 6.73
CA ARG A 71 -14.15 14.67 6.12
C ARG A 71 -14.75 14.06 4.87
N GLN A 72 -14.30 12.87 4.47
CA GLN A 72 -14.67 12.22 3.21
C GLN A 72 -14.45 13.13 1.99
N ASP A 73 -13.44 13.99 2.07
CA ASP A 73 -13.12 14.98 1.04
C ASP A 73 -12.25 14.34 -0.06
N LEU A 74 -12.91 13.88 -1.13
CA LEU A 74 -12.25 13.23 -2.25
C LEU A 74 -11.26 14.15 -2.99
N LEU A 75 -11.48 15.47 -3.03
CA LEU A 75 -10.53 16.37 -3.66
C LEU A 75 -9.25 16.48 -2.83
N GLY A 76 -9.38 16.60 -1.51
CA GLY A 76 -8.23 16.60 -0.60
C GLY A 76 -7.44 15.29 -0.64
N ILE A 77 -8.14 14.15 -0.75
CA ILE A 77 -7.51 12.83 -0.93
C ILE A 77 -6.75 12.77 -2.26
N VAL A 78 -7.34 13.25 -3.36
CA VAL A 78 -6.67 13.30 -4.68
C VAL A 78 -5.46 14.23 -4.64
N CYS A 79 -5.56 15.42 -4.04
CA CYS A 79 -4.44 16.34 -3.86
C CYS A 79 -3.31 15.68 -3.06
N SER A 80 -3.64 14.89 -2.04
CA SER A 80 -2.65 14.19 -1.24
C SER A 80 -1.97 13.06 -2.02
N LEU A 81 -2.72 12.07 -2.50
CA LEU A 81 -2.18 10.86 -3.13
C LEU A 81 -1.63 11.09 -4.54
N GLY A 82 -2.39 11.80 -5.37
CA GLY A 82 -2.10 11.97 -6.80
C GLY A 82 -1.16 13.13 -7.11
N TYR A 83 -0.91 14.00 -6.13
CA TYR A 83 -0.07 15.19 -6.33
C TYR A 83 1.08 15.24 -5.31
N LEU A 84 0.82 15.57 -4.05
CA LEU A 84 1.87 15.78 -3.04
C LEU A 84 2.72 14.51 -2.81
N ALA A 85 2.07 13.38 -2.56
CA ALA A 85 2.73 12.10 -2.34
C ALA A 85 3.51 11.64 -3.59
N ALA A 86 3.02 11.93 -4.79
CA ALA A 86 3.69 11.58 -6.03
C ALA A 86 5.03 12.31 -6.20
N TYR A 87 5.08 13.62 -5.86
CA TYR A 87 6.32 14.39 -5.87
C TYR A 87 7.32 13.86 -4.82
N ASP A 88 6.85 13.58 -3.60
CA ASP A 88 7.71 13.03 -2.54
C ASP A 88 8.29 11.67 -2.93
N MET A 89 7.43 10.76 -3.40
CA MET A 89 7.81 9.42 -3.86
C MET A 89 8.87 9.48 -4.95
N LYS A 90 8.69 10.37 -5.95
CA LYS A 90 9.65 10.53 -7.05
C LYS A 90 11.03 10.94 -6.55
N LYS A 91 11.09 11.95 -5.67
CA LYS A 91 12.35 12.42 -5.09
C LYS A 91 13.01 11.34 -4.24
N LEU A 92 12.23 10.70 -3.37
CA LEU A 92 12.72 9.71 -2.42
C LEU A 92 13.22 8.44 -3.13
N TRP A 93 12.40 7.86 -4.01
CA TRP A 93 12.73 6.56 -4.61
C TRP A 93 13.86 6.64 -5.62
N LYS A 94 14.07 7.80 -6.26
CA LYS A 94 15.27 8.03 -7.06
C LYS A 94 16.56 7.84 -6.26
N GLU A 95 16.61 8.37 -5.03
CA GLU A 95 17.77 8.22 -4.15
C GLU A 95 17.90 6.79 -3.60
N ILE A 96 16.80 6.18 -3.15
CA ILE A 96 16.82 4.79 -2.64
C ILE A 96 17.31 3.82 -3.74
N VAL A 97 16.81 3.96 -4.97
CA VAL A 97 17.23 3.13 -6.10
C VAL A 97 18.69 3.38 -6.46
N HIS A 98 19.18 4.62 -6.36
CA HIS A 98 20.59 4.93 -6.56
C HIS A 98 21.48 4.21 -5.54
N ILE A 99 21.12 4.27 -4.25
CA ILE A 99 21.82 3.57 -3.17
C ILE A 99 21.79 2.05 -3.42
N ALA A 100 20.61 1.50 -3.70
CA ALA A 100 20.43 0.07 -3.94
C ALA A 100 21.31 -0.45 -5.09
N LYS A 101 21.33 0.27 -6.21
CA LYS A 101 22.19 -0.05 -7.37
C LYS A 101 23.68 0.02 -7.03
N ASN A 102 24.10 1.06 -6.32
CA ASN A 102 25.52 1.25 -5.93
C ASN A 102 26.02 0.20 -4.94
N ARG A 103 25.11 -0.47 -4.22
CA ARG A 103 25.42 -1.50 -3.22
C ARG A 103 25.03 -2.91 -3.66
N ASN A 104 24.49 -3.06 -4.86
CA ASN A 104 24.03 -4.33 -5.43
C ASN A 104 22.99 -5.05 -4.54
N VAL A 105 22.05 -4.28 -4.00
CA VAL A 105 20.90 -4.79 -3.22
C VAL A 105 19.60 -4.46 -3.95
N LEU A 106 18.51 -5.12 -3.58
CA LEU A 106 17.22 -4.90 -4.22
C LEU A 106 16.53 -3.66 -3.64
N ALA A 107 16.11 -2.76 -4.52
CA ALA A 107 15.10 -1.76 -4.18
C ALA A 107 13.73 -2.44 -4.15
N GLY A 108 13.23 -2.76 -2.96
CA GLY A 108 12.02 -3.55 -2.76
C GLY A 108 10.76 -2.81 -3.18
N GLY A 109 10.33 -1.84 -2.38
CA GLY A 109 9.15 -1.03 -2.67
C GLY A 109 8.67 -0.24 -1.46
N ASP A 110 7.67 0.61 -1.68
CA ASP A 110 7.02 1.41 -0.64
C ASP A 110 5.68 0.79 -0.24
N SER A 111 4.99 1.42 0.72
CA SER A 111 3.58 1.17 1.00
C SER A 111 2.81 2.46 1.20
N ALA A 112 1.57 2.48 0.73
CA ALA A 112 0.62 3.53 1.06
C ALA A 112 -0.05 3.31 2.43
N CYS A 113 0.49 2.45 3.31
CA CYS A 113 0.89 2.92 4.64
C CYS A 113 -0.06 3.88 5.36
N ALA A 114 0.48 5.09 5.49
CA ALA A 114 -0.14 6.30 6.00
C ALA A 114 -1.48 6.72 5.36
N PHE A 115 -1.91 6.09 4.26
CA PHE A 115 -3.10 6.46 3.48
C PHE A 115 -4.14 5.33 3.45
N GLY A 116 -3.84 4.26 2.69
CA GLY A 116 -4.72 3.11 2.50
C GLY A 116 -4.98 2.36 3.80
N ASN A 117 -3.95 2.12 4.61
CA ASN A 117 -4.14 1.41 5.89
C ASN A 117 -4.80 2.31 6.93
N THR A 118 -4.46 3.60 6.97
CA THR A 118 -5.20 4.58 7.78
C THR A 118 -6.69 4.55 7.46
N SER A 119 -7.05 4.53 6.17
CA SER A 119 -8.45 4.44 5.74
C SER A 119 -9.11 3.13 6.14
N MET A 120 -8.41 2.01 5.95
CA MET A 120 -8.88 0.69 6.38
C MET A 120 -9.15 0.65 7.90
N ARG A 121 -8.26 1.25 8.71
CA ARG A 121 -8.42 1.33 10.17
C ARG A 121 -9.55 2.27 10.58
N LEU A 122 -9.77 3.37 9.86
CA LEU A 122 -10.90 4.29 10.09
C LEU A 122 -12.24 3.68 9.64
N ALA A 123 -12.24 2.85 8.60
CA ALA A 123 -13.39 2.05 8.21
C ALA A 123 -13.69 1.01 9.29
N GLY A 124 -12.66 0.41 9.91
CA GLY A 124 -12.85 -0.43 11.09
C GLY A 124 -13.48 -1.79 10.76
N GLY A 125 -14.32 -2.28 11.66
CA GLY A 125 -15.02 -3.56 11.51
C GLY A 125 -16.47 -3.37 11.09
N LEU A 126 -17.20 -4.47 10.85
CA LEU A 126 -18.58 -4.44 10.34
C LEU A 126 -19.63 -3.75 11.26
N ARG A 127 -19.26 -3.36 12.49
CA ARG A 127 -20.17 -2.74 13.46
C ARG A 127 -19.90 -1.25 13.69
N ASP A 128 -18.63 -0.88 13.74
CA ASP A 128 -18.18 0.47 14.08
C ASP A 128 -17.27 0.97 12.97
N ASN A 129 -17.72 2.02 12.28
CA ASN A 129 -16.98 2.65 11.20
C ASN A 129 -17.01 4.19 11.29
N VAL A 130 -15.83 4.82 11.22
CA VAL A 130 -15.70 6.30 11.19
C VAL A 130 -15.92 6.82 9.77
N ILE A 131 -15.51 6.03 8.77
CA ILE A 131 -15.71 6.33 7.35
C ILE A 131 -16.42 5.17 6.63
N ALA A 132 -16.95 5.46 5.44
CA ALA A 132 -17.53 4.43 4.59
C ALA A 132 -16.47 3.40 4.14
N HIS A 133 -16.83 2.12 4.11
CA HIS A 133 -15.92 1.06 3.65
C HIS A 133 -15.63 1.21 2.16
N SER A 134 -16.60 1.70 1.39
CA SER A 134 -16.44 2.10 0.00
C SER A 134 -15.44 3.24 -0.18
N LEU A 135 -15.34 4.18 0.77
CA LEU A 135 -14.28 5.21 0.74
C LEU A 135 -12.91 4.58 0.94
N ALA A 136 -12.76 3.68 1.92
CA ALA A 136 -11.49 2.98 2.14
C ALA A 136 -11.06 2.15 0.91
N ALA A 137 -12.02 1.50 0.24
CA ALA A 137 -11.77 0.78 -1.00
C ALA A 137 -11.35 1.70 -2.16
N ILE A 138 -12.00 2.86 -2.32
CA ILE A 138 -11.60 3.90 -3.30
C ILE A 138 -10.19 4.40 -3.01
N VAL A 139 -9.87 4.73 -1.75
CA VAL A 139 -8.52 5.15 -1.34
C VAL A 139 -7.50 4.06 -1.65
N ARG A 140 -7.83 2.78 -1.46
CA ARG A 140 -6.93 1.67 -1.80
C ARG A 140 -6.61 1.64 -3.30
N GLY A 141 -7.61 1.81 -4.15
CA GLY A 141 -7.40 1.94 -5.60
C GLY A 141 -6.53 3.13 -5.97
N MET A 142 -6.81 4.30 -5.38
CA MET A 142 -6.02 5.53 -5.55
C MET A 142 -4.56 5.37 -5.10
N SER A 143 -4.35 4.62 -4.02
CA SER A 143 -3.03 4.38 -3.42
C SER A 143 -2.10 3.60 -4.35
N ALA A 144 -2.64 2.74 -5.22
CA ALA A 144 -1.85 2.01 -6.21
C ALA A 144 -1.10 2.97 -7.15
N SER A 145 -1.71 4.08 -7.56
CA SER A 145 -1.04 5.07 -8.42
C SER A 145 0.15 5.73 -7.73
N ARG A 146 0.05 6.01 -6.42
CA ARG A 146 1.15 6.54 -5.60
C ARG A 146 2.25 5.49 -5.45
N THR A 147 1.90 4.27 -5.04
CA THR A 147 2.89 3.20 -4.81
C THR A 147 3.60 2.78 -6.10
N LEU A 148 2.95 2.87 -7.27
CA LEU A 148 3.55 2.61 -8.58
C LEU A 148 4.78 3.49 -8.86
N VAL A 149 4.82 4.73 -8.33
CA VAL A 149 5.94 5.67 -8.55
C VAL A 149 7.28 5.07 -8.11
N ALA A 150 7.32 4.28 -7.03
CA ALA A 150 8.56 3.60 -6.59
C ALA A 150 9.15 2.71 -7.69
N TYR A 151 8.29 1.99 -8.40
CA TYR A 151 8.67 1.06 -9.46
C TYR A 151 9.02 1.80 -10.76
N GLU A 152 8.35 2.92 -11.05
CA GLU A 152 8.72 3.81 -12.15
C GLU A 152 10.10 4.44 -11.95
N GLU A 153 10.49 4.74 -10.71
CA GLU A 153 11.84 5.22 -10.36
C GLU A 153 12.88 4.09 -10.26
N GLY A 154 12.45 2.82 -10.33
CA GLY A 154 13.33 1.66 -10.50
C GLY A 154 13.35 0.63 -9.36
N ALA A 155 12.38 0.65 -8.44
CA ALA A 155 12.13 -0.49 -7.56
C ALA A 155 11.73 -1.73 -8.36
N VAL A 156 12.09 -2.91 -7.86
CA VAL A 156 11.94 -4.20 -8.58
C VAL A 156 11.28 -5.29 -7.72
N GLY A 157 10.83 -4.92 -6.52
CA GLY A 157 10.25 -5.87 -5.58
C GLY A 157 11.29 -6.63 -4.74
N PRO A 158 10.82 -7.43 -3.77
CA PRO A 158 9.41 -7.58 -3.43
C PRO A 158 8.83 -6.31 -2.80
N GLY A 159 7.56 -5.98 -3.08
CA GLY A 159 6.85 -4.87 -2.42
C GLY A 159 6.66 -5.07 -0.91
N LYS A 160 6.33 -4.02 -0.17
CA LYS A 160 6.07 -4.04 1.29
C LYS A 160 4.82 -4.84 1.62
N ASP A 161 4.80 -5.60 2.71
CA ASP A 161 3.67 -6.47 3.11
C ASP A 161 2.35 -5.74 3.38
N CYS A 162 2.37 -4.65 4.15
CA CYS A 162 1.14 -3.89 4.45
C CYS A 162 0.65 -3.01 3.30
N ALA A 163 1.32 -3.02 2.14
CA ALA A 163 0.85 -2.37 0.93
C ALA A 163 -0.21 -3.25 0.24
N TYR A 164 -1.43 -3.33 0.77
CA TYR A 164 -2.48 -4.15 0.16
C TYR A 164 -2.75 -3.79 -1.31
N GLU A 165 -2.46 -2.55 -1.73
CA GLU A 165 -2.53 -2.13 -3.13
C GLU A 165 -1.56 -2.87 -4.06
N ASN A 166 -0.60 -3.63 -3.51
CA ASN A 166 0.34 -4.47 -4.24
C ASN A 166 -0.33 -5.44 -5.21
N VAL A 167 -1.60 -5.84 -5.00
CA VAL A 167 -2.30 -6.72 -5.96
C VAL A 167 -2.46 -5.99 -7.30
N ILE A 168 -2.75 -4.70 -7.24
CA ILE A 168 -2.85 -3.81 -8.41
C ILE A 168 -1.44 -3.55 -8.97
N ILE A 169 -0.44 -3.27 -8.12
CA ILE A 169 0.95 -3.06 -8.56
C ILE A 169 1.49 -4.30 -9.29
N LYS A 170 1.22 -5.50 -8.78
CA LYS A 170 1.63 -6.76 -9.41
C LYS A 170 0.97 -6.94 -10.77
N ALA A 171 -0.31 -6.59 -10.89
CA ALA A 171 -1.01 -6.62 -12.17
C ALA A 171 -0.43 -5.62 -13.19
N VAL A 172 0.07 -4.46 -12.74
CA VAL A 172 0.73 -3.47 -13.61
C VAL A 172 2.15 -3.90 -14.00
N THR A 173 2.94 -4.36 -13.04
CA THR A 173 4.41 -4.48 -13.17
C THR A 173 4.91 -5.90 -13.37
N GLY A 174 4.16 -6.91 -12.92
CA GLY A 174 4.61 -8.30 -12.85
C GLY A 174 5.67 -8.59 -11.78
N TYR A 175 6.08 -7.58 -11.00
CA TYR A 175 7.08 -7.76 -9.93
C TYR A 175 6.52 -8.54 -8.73
N PRO A 176 7.38 -9.19 -7.94
CA PRO A 176 6.96 -9.90 -6.75
C PRO A 176 6.48 -8.92 -5.67
N MET A 177 5.53 -9.37 -4.84
CA MET A 177 4.93 -8.60 -3.77
C MET A 177 4.85 -9.39 -2.48
N SER A 178 5.26 -8.78 -1.37
CA SER A 178 4.86 -9.26 -0.05
C SER A 178 3.41 -8.85 0.24
N MET A 179 2.69 -9.71 0.93
CA MET A 179 1.33 -9.46 1.42
C MET A 179 1.18 -9.95 2.84
N GLU A 180 0.17 -9.44 3.53
CA GLU A 180 -0.25 -9.86 4.85
C GLU A 180 -1.78 -10.00 4.88
N GLY A 181 -2.34 -10.74 5.85
CA GLY A 181 -3.78 -10.94 5.96
C GLY A 181 -4.16 -11.75 7.19
N LYS A 182 -4.72 -12.96 7.05
CA LYS A 182 -5.22 -13.74 8.20
C LYS A 182 -4.15 -14.00 9.26
N THR A 183 -2.87 -14.11 8.86
CA THR A 183 -1.75 -14.45 9.74
C THR A 183 -1.02 -13.21 10.27
N SER A 184 -1.47 -12.00 9.90
CA SER A 184 -1.07 -10.73 10.52
C SER A 184 -2.08 -10.21 11.55
N ALA A 185 -3.01 -11.05 12.00
CA ALA A 185 -3.97 -10.73 13.05
C ALA A 185 -3.32 -10.30 14.39
N CYS A 186 -2.04 -10.62 14.60
CA CYS A 186 -1.25 -10.13 15.73
C CYS A 186 -0.99 -8.62 15.66
N ALA A 187 -0.91 -8.03 14.47
CA ALA A 187 -0.70 -6.60 14.28
C ALA A 187 -2.04 -5.85 14.24
N HIS A 188 -2.98 -6.33 13.43
CA HIS A 188 -4.30 -5.71 13.31
C HIS A 188 -5.34 -6.67 12.69
N SER A 189 -6.61 -6.40 12.96
CA SER A 189 -7.74 -7.09 12.31
C SER A 189 -8.07 -6.42 10.97
N SER A 190 -8.45 -7.24 9.99
CA SER A 190 -8.88 -6.81 8.66
C SER A 190 -10.03 -7.68 8.12
N LEU A 191 -10.66 -7.26 7.03
CA LEU A 191 -11.74 -7.98 6.33
C LEU A 191 -11.25 -8.66 5.04
N VAL A 192 -9.93 -8.85 4.91
CA VAL A 192 -9.25 -9.25 3.66
C VAL A 192 -8.29 -10.43 3.87
N GLY A 193 -8.57 -11.27 4.87
CA GLY A 193 -7.61 -12.21 5.45
C GLY A 193 -7.04 -13.25 4.48
N ASN A 194 -7.87 -13.83 3.61
CA ASN A 194 -7.50 -14.84 2.63
C ASN A 194 -7.35 -14.26 1.21
N VAL A 195 -8.22 -13.35 0.78
CA VAL A 195 -8.25 -12.85 -0.62
C VAL A 195 -6.92 -12.24 -1.03
N ILE A 196 -6.22 -11.58 -0.10
CA ILE A 196 -4.94 -10.94 -0.39
C ILE A 196 -3.80 -11.95 -0.64
N ALA A 197 -3.91 -13.17 -0.10
CA ALA A 197 -2.97 -14.26 -0.38
C ALA A 197 -3.10 -14.80 -1.82
N ALA A 198 -4.18 -14.47 -2.54
CA ALA A 198 -4.42 -14.92 -3.91
C ALA A 198 -3.37 -14.43 -4.92
N ALA A 199 -2.60 -13.40 -4.56
CA ALA A 199 -1.59 -12.79 -5.43
C ALA A 199 -0.21 -12.60 -4.75
N CYS A 200 0.01 -13.13 -3.54
CA CYS A 200 1.28 -12.94 -2.83
C CYS A 200 2.43 -13.74 -3.43
N ASP A 201 3.66 -13.21 -3.32
CA ASP A 201 4.91 -13.96 -3.54
C ASP A 201 5.62 -14.23 -2.21
N LEU A 202 5.46 -13.31 -1.24
CA LEU A 202 5.87 -13.48 0.15
C LEU A 202 4.66 -13.24 1.07
N TRP A 203 4.62 -13.96 2.20
CA TRP A 203 3.54 -13.91 3.17
C TRP A 203 4.06 -13.46 4.53
N SER A 204 3.44 -12.43 5.11
CA SER A 204 3.92 -11.75 6.32
C SER A 204 2.88 -11.77 7.44
N ASN A 205 3.36 -11.68 8.68
CA ASN A 205 2.55 -11.44 9.87
C ASN A 205 2.50 -9.94 10.27
N GLU A 206 2.99 -9.05 9.41
CA GLU A 206 3.18 -7.60 9.65
C GLU A 206 4.16 -7.34 10.81
N GLN A 207 3.68 -7.47 12.05
CA GLN A 207 4.46 -7.20 13.25
C GLN A 207 3.95 -8.04 14.43
N VAL A 208 4.89 -8.57 15.23
CA VAL A 208 4.59 -9.20 16.52
C VAL A 208 5.68 -8.81 17.52
N GLU A 209 5.28 -8.56 18.77
CA GLU A 209 6.23 -8.30 19.85
C GLU A 209 7.02 -9.57 20.20
N ASN A 210 8.27 -9.40 20.65
CA ASN A 210 9.12 -10.51 21.07
C ASN A 210 8.78 -10.99 22.50
N ILE A 211 7.56 -11.48 22.68
CA ILE A 211 7.04 -12.00 23.94
C ILE A 211 7.08 -13.53 24.00
N LYS A 212 7.14 -14.09 25.21
CA LYS A 212 7.12 -15.55 25.40
C LYS A 212 5.69 -16.08 25.35
N LEU A 213 5.44 -17.05 24.49
CA LEU A 213 4.22 -17.86 24.39
C LEU A 213 4.52 -19.30 24.80
N PHE A 214 3.48 -20.14 24.90
CA PHE A 214 3.67 -21.57 25.21
C PHE A 214 4.47 -22.32 24.12
N GLY A 215 4.27 -21.95 22.84
CA GLY A 215 4.92 -22.60 21.70
C GLY A 215 6.31 -22.06 21.34
N GLY A 216 6.81 -21.02 22.02
CA GLY A 216 8.02 -20.31 21.61
C GLY A 216 7.93 -18.81 21.89
N TYR A 217 8.86 -18.03 21.37
CA TYR A 217 8.72 -16.58 21.31
C TYR A 217 7.77 -16.18 20.16
N GLY A 218 7.12 -15.01 20.27
CA GLY A 218 6.17 -14.51 19.26
C GLY A 218 6.65 -14.67 17.82
N PRO A 219 7.85 -14.17 17.44
CA PRO A 219 8.40 -14.36 16.10
C PRO A 219 8.57 -15.83 15.67
N GLU A 220 8.93 -16.73 16.59
CA GLU A 220 9.09 -18.17 16.30
C GLU A 220 7.73 -18.81 15.99
N VAL A 221 6.71 -18.51 16.81
CA VAL A 221 5.35 -19.03 16.66
C VAL A 221 4.75 -18.55 15.34
N PHE A 222 4.86 -17.25 15.02
CA PHE A 222 4.31 -16.73 13.77
C PHE A 222 5.11 -17.17 12.55
N LEU A 223 6.44 -17.35 12.65
CA LEU A 223 7.22 -17.95 11.57
C LEU A 223 6.74 -19.37 11.25
N GLU A 224 6.41 -20.18 12.26
CA GLU A 224 5.83 -21.51 12.04
C GLU A 224 4.47 -21.44 11.33
N VAL A 225 3.58 -20.54 11.74
CA VAL A 225 2.26 -20.38 11.09
C VAL A 225 2.41 -19.92 9.64
N LEU A 226 3.23 -18.90 9.38
CA LEU A 226 3.54 -18.41 8.03
C LEU A 226 4.19 -19.50 7.17
N HIS A 227 5.05 -20.33 7.76
CA HIS A 227 5.65 -21.48 7.07
C HIS A 227 4.57 -22.46 6.61
N TYR A 228 3.58 -22.78 7.44
CA TYR A 228 2.51 -23.69 7.03
C TYR A 228 1.58 -23.07 5.96
N ASP A 229 1.29 -21.77 6.03
CA ASP A 229 0.55 -21.06 4.98
C ASP A 229 1.29 -21.12 3.63
N THR A 230 2.58 -20.81 3.61
CA THR A 230 3.37 -20.87 2.36
C THR A 230 3.58 -22.31 1.89
N LYS A 231 3.66 -23.28 2.80
CA LYS A 231 3.77 -24.71 2.46
C LYS A 231 2.52 -25.23 1.75
N ILE A 232 1.32 -24.83 2.17
CA ILE A 232 0.09 -25.21 1.47
C ILE A 232 -0.03 -24.52 0.10
N MET A 233 0.33 -23.24 -0.02
CA MET A 233 0.40 -22.51 -1.29
C MET A 233 1.35 -23.20 -2.28
N ASN A 234 2.56 -23.54 -1.82
CA ASN A 234 3.56 -24.25 -2.61
C ASN A 234 3.11 -25.67 -2.98
N GLY A 235 2.36 -26.35 -2.11
CA GLY A 235 1.73 -27.64 -2.41
C GLY A 235 0.68 -27.53 -3.52
N ALA A 236 -0.13 -26.47 -3.52
CA ALA A 236 -1.09 -26.20 -4.59
C ALA A 236 -0.38 -25.97 -5.94
N ILE A 237 0.72 -25.21 -5.96
CA ILE A 237 1.55 -25.02 -7.17
C ILE A 237 2.11 -26.36 -7.67
N LYS A 238 2.78 -27.13 -6.80
CA LYS A 238 3.41 -28.41 -7.16
C LYS A 238 2.42 -29.45 -7.67
N SER A 239 1.17 -29.38 -7.21
CA SER A 239 0.12 -30.32 -7.62
C SER A 239 -0.72 -29.84 -8.81
N GLY A 240 -0.38 -28.69 -9.42
CA GLY A 240 -1.12 -28.12 -10.54
C GLY A 240 -2.51 -27.57 -10.17
N ARG A 241 -2.75 -27.31 -8.87
CA ARG A 241 -4.04 -26.84 -8.32
C ARG A 241 -3.99 -25.39 -7.81
N SER A 242 -2.97 -24.62 -8.20
CA SER A 242 -2.80 -23.23 -7.75
C SER A 242 -4.00 -22.35 -8.09
N LEU A 243 -4.60 -22.51 -9.28
CA LEU A 243 -5.77 -21.72 -9.69
C LEU A 243 -7.00 -22.02 -8.82
N LEU A 244 -7.30 -23.30 -8.58
CA LEU A 244 -8.39 -23.69 -7.67
C LEU A 244 -8.16 -23.20 -6.24
N PHE A 245 -6.92 -23.32 -5.73
CA PHE A 245 -6.61 -22.83 -4.40
C PHE A 245 -6.75 -21.31 -4.31
N ARG A 246 -6.31 -20.58 -5.34
CA ARG A 246 -6.50 -19.14 -5.46
C ARG A 246 -7.98 -18.75 -5.49
N GLU A 247 -8.81 -19.46 -6.25
CA GLU A 247 -10.26 -19.24 -6.29
C GLU A 247 -10.88 -19.41 -4.90
N ILE A 248 -10.54 -20.48 -4.17
CA ILE A 248 -11.02 -20.70 -2.80
C ILE A 248 -10.66 -19.53 -1.85
N LEU A 249 -9.44 -19.00 -1.96
CA LEU A 249 -8.99 -17.85 -1.16
C LEU A 249 -9.77 -16.56 -1.51
N VAL A 250 -10.10 -16.36 -2.79
CA VAL A 250 -10.85 -15.20 -3.25
C VAL A 250 -12.31 -15.32 -2.82
N ASP A 251 -12.94 -16.47 -3.07
CA ASP A 251 -14.37 -16.71 -2.80
C ASP A 251 -14.70 -16.61 -1.30
N SER A 252 -13.74 -16.87 -0.42
CA SER A 252 -13.97 -16.75 1.02
C SER A 252 -14.22 -15.32 1.48
N ASP A 253 -13.65 -14.32 0.79
CA ASP A 253 -13.68 -12.93 1.28
C ASP A 253 -14.23 -11.90 0.26
N LYS A 254 -14.20 -12.18 -1.06
CA LYS A 254 -14.44 -11.19 -2.14
C LYS A 254 -15.69 -10.33 -1.91
N TYR A 255 -16.76 -10.91 -1.37
CA TYR A 255 -18.03 -10.23 -1.15
C TYR A 255 -18.34 -9.89 0.32
N LEU A 256 -17.38 -10.06 1.23
CA LEU A 256 -17.53 -9.68 2.64
C LEU A 256 -17.49 -8.15 2.82
N ASP A 257 -16.71 -7.45 2.00
CA ASP A 257 -16.43 -6.03 2.16
C ASP A 257 -16.02 -5.35 0.83
N PRO A 258 -16.35 -4.06 0.60
CA PRO A 258 -15.80 -3.30 -0.52
C PRO A 258 -14.27 -3.39 -0.66
N GLN A 259 -13.55 -3.42 0.47
CA GLN A 259 -12.08 -3.50 0.46
C GLN A 259 -11.60 -4.86 -0.03
N ALA A 260 -12.26 -5.96 0.37
CA ALA A 260 -11.94 -7.30 -0.12
C ALA A 260 -12.25 -7.46 -1.61
N TYR A 261 -13.37 -6.89 -2.06
CA TYR A 261 -13.78 -6.92 -3.45
C TYR A 261 -12.70 -6.33 -4.38
N VAL A 262 -12.24 -5.12 -4.06
CA VAL A 262 -11.23 -4.40 -4.87
C VAL A 262 -9.87 -5.09 -4.87
N LEU A 263 -9.55 -5.82 -3.80
CA LEU A 263 -8.30 -6.55 -3.66
C LEU A 263 -8.34 -7.96 -4.29
N SER A 264 -9.49 -8.41 -4.78
CA SER A 264 -9.54 -9.66 -5.56
C SER A 264 -8.76 -9.51 -6.87
N PRO A 265 -7.98 -10.52 -7.31
CA PRO A 265 -7.09 -10.37 -8.47
C PRO A 265 -7.78 -9.90 -9.76
N GLU A 266 -9.00 -10.38 -10.03
CA GLU A 266 -9.79 -9.95 -11.18
C GLU A 266 -10.09 -8.45 -11.15
N VAL A 267 -10.58 -7.95 -10.02
CA VAL A 267 -10.95 -6.55 -9.85
C VAL A 267 -9.71 -5.67 -9.84
N ALA A 268 -8.63 -6.12 -9.18
CA ALA A 268 -7.34 -5.43 -9.19
C ALA A 268 -6.77 -5.28 -10.61
N CYS A 269 -6.92 -6.29 -11.48
CA CYS A 269 -6.53 -6.19 -12.89
C CYS A 269 -7.34 -5.12 -13.65
N LEU A 270 -8.64 -4.97 -13.37
CA LEU A 270 -9.47 -3.92 -13.99
C LEU A 270 -9.04 -2.50 -13.56
N VAL A 271 -8.60 -2.35 -12.31
CA VAL A 271 -8.04 -1.09 -11.82
C VAL A 271 -6.65 -0.85 -12.42
N ALA A 272 -5.81 -1.88 -12.52
CA ALA A 272 -4.50 -1.81 -13.16
C ALA A 272 -4.60 -1.39 -14.64
N ASP A 273 -5.52 -1.98 -15.41
CA ASP A 273 -5.81 -1.60 -16.80
C ASP A 273 -6.22 -0.12 -16.93
N THR A 274 -6.94 0.41 -15.93
CA THR A 274 -7.30 1.83 -15.89
C THR A 274 -6.07 2.70 -15.62
N ILE A 275 -5.21 2.32 -14.67
CA ILE A 275 -4.00 3.05 -14.32
C ILE A 275 -3.05 3.15 -15.52
N VAL A 276 -2.81 2.07 -16.26
CA VAL A 276 -1.83 2.08 -17.37
C VAL A 276 -2.29 2.90 -18.59
N LYS A 277 -3.57 3.25 -18.68
CA LYS A 277 -4.12 4.10 -19.76
C LYS A 277 -3.89 5.59 -19.51
N GLU A 278 -3.58 5.98 -18.28
CA GLU A 278 -3.36 7.36 -17.88
C GLU A 278 -1.89 7.73 -17.92
N ARG A 279 -1.60 8.99 -18.27
CA ARG A 279 -0.24 9.47 -18.57
C ARG A 279 0.55 9.97 -17.37
N ASP A 280 -0.15 10.43 -16.35
CA ASP A 280 0.44 11.07 -15.17
C ASP A 280 -0.22 10.56 -13.88
N THR A 281 0.48 10.68 -12.76
CA THR A 281 0.04 10.14 -11.46
C THR A 281 -1.27 10.76 -10.98
N LEU A 282 -1.54 12.03 -11.25
CA LEU A 282 -2.77 12.69 -10.83
C LEU A 282 -3.98 12.10 -11.56
N SER A 283 -3.90 12.00 -12.90
CA SER A 283 -4.95 11.38 -13.72
C SER A 283 -5.14 9.90 -13.37
N ARG A 284 -4.04 9.16 -13.16
CA ARG A 284 -4.07 7.76 -12.67
C ARG A 284 -4.83 7.62 -11.36
N THR A 285 -4.54 8.49 -10.37
CA THR A 285 -5.19 8.45 -9.06
C THR A 285 -6.70 8.69 -9.17
N ILE A 286 -7.12 9.70 -9.94
CA ILE A 286 -8.55 10.00 -10.11
C ILE A 286 -9.25 8.85 -10.83
N SER A 287 -8.69 8.37 -11.94
CA SER A 287 -9.28 7.30 -12.75
C SER A 287 -9.33 5.97 -12.00
N ALA A 288 -8.31 5.63 -11.20
CA ALA A 288 -8.33 4.44 -10.35
C ALA A 288 -9.44 4.52 -9.30
N GLY A 289 -9.58 5.68 -8.63
CA GLY A 289 -10.66 5.91 -7.67
C GLY A 289 -12.05 5.81 -8.32
N ALA A 290 -12.23 6.43 -9.49
CA ALA A 290 -13.49 6.40 -10.24
C ALA A 290 -13.82 4.99 -10.72
N LYS A 291 -12.82 4.23 -11.19
CA LYS A 291 -12.99 2.84 -11.59
C LYS A 291 -13.47 1.99 -10.42
N VAL A 292 -12.85 2.12 -9.25
CA VAL A 292 -13.28 1.43 -8.03
C VAL A 292 -14.72 1.80 -7.66
N ALA A 293 -15.05 3.11 -7.65
CA ALA A 293 -16.39 3.56 -7.32
C ALA A 293 -17.46 2.97 -8.25
N ASN A 294 -17.18 2.91 -9.56
CA ASN A 294 -18.08 2.29 -10.54
C ASN A 294 -18.22 0.78 -10.31
N LEU A 295 -17.11 0.06 -10.13
CA LEU A 295 -17.12 -1.38 -9.90
C LEU A 295 -17.93 -1.76 -8.65
N LEU A 296 -17.78 -0.99 -7.55
CA LEU A 296 -18.53 -1.21 -6.32
C LEU A 296 -20.03 -0.91 -6.47
N ALA A 297 -20.37 0.13 -7.25
CA ALA A 297 -21.77 0.51 -7.47
C ALA A 297 -22.52 -0.51 -8.34
N ASP A 298 -21.83 -1.11 -9.30
CA ASP A 298 -22.40 -2.05 -10.27
C ASP A 298 -22.42 -3.51 -9.77
N GLU A 299 -21.68 -3.83 -8.70
CA GLU A 299 -21.62 -5.17 -8.12
C GLU A 299 -22.88 -5.50 -7.30
N LYS A 300 -23.55 -6.59 -7.68
CA LYS A 300 -24.83 -7.01 -7.07
C LYS A 300 -24.65 -7.99 -5.92
N GLU A 301 -23.58 -8.78 -5.94
CA GLU A 301 -23.29 -9.74 -4.87
C GLU A 301 -22.75 -9.04 -3.62
N LEU A 302 -22.20 -7.84 -3.76
CA LEU A 302 -21.74 -7.02 -2.65
C LEU A 302 -22.91 -6.35 -1.94
N VAL A 303 -23.19 -6.77 -0.71
CA VAL A 303 -24.31 -6.25 0.09
C VAL A 303 -23.95 -4.91 0.73
N LEU A 304 -24.19 -3.83 -0.01
CA LEU A 304 -23.96 -2.47 0.47
C LEU A 304 -25.17 -1.88 1.19
N GLY A 305 -24.94 -1.31 2.38
CA GLY A 305 -25.93 -0.52 3.10
C GLY A 305 -26.33 0.76 2.36
N LYS A 306 -27.45 1.37 2.76
CA LYS A 306 -27.96 2.60 2.13
C LYS A 306 -26.94 3.77 2.19
N GLY A 307 -26.19 3.86 3.28
CA GLY A 307 -25.14 4.88 3.47
C GLY A 307 -24.00 4.73 2.46
N GLU A 308 -23.47 3.51 2.33
CA GLU A 308 -22.42 3.15 1.36
C GLU A 308 -22.86 3.46 -0.09
N ARG A 309 -24.07 3.04 -0.48
CA ARG A 309 -24.60 3.31 -1.84
C ARG A 309 -24.74 4.80 -2.11
N ARG A 310 -25.28 5.57 -1.15
CA ARG A 310 -25.42 7.03 -1.28
C ARG A 310 -24.06 7.71 -1.40
N PHE A 311 -23.07 7.25 -0.61
CA PHE A 311 -21.71 7.75 -0.71
C PHE A 311 -21.11 7.46 -2.10
N LEU A 312 -21.23 6.22 -2.60
CA LEU A 312 -20.71 5.84 -3.92
C LEU A 312 -21.25 6.72 -5.04
N GLU A 313 -22.57 6.98 -5.07
CA GLU A 313 -23.16 7.88 -6.07
C GLU A 313 -22.58 9.30 -6.00
N ALA A 314 -22.41 9.83 -4.78
CA ALA A 314 -21.78 11.14 -4.59
C ALA A 314 -20.30 11.13 -5.01
N ALA A 315 -19.58 10.05 -4.72
CA ALA A 315 -18.18 9.87 -5.03
C ALA A 315 -17.93 9.83 -6.54
N ARG A 316 -18.77 9.11 -7.31
CA ARG A 316 -18.69 9.06 -8.77
C ARG A 316 -18.79 10.45 -9.39
N GLY A 317 -19.85 11.19 -9.05
CA GLY A 317 -20.04 12.55 -9.54
C GLY A 317 -18.91 13.50 -9.14
N ARG A 318 -18.35 13.35 -7.93
CA ARG A 318 -17.22 14.16 -7.49
C ARG A 318 -15.93 13.83 -8.24
N LEU A 319 -15.64 12.55 -8.49
CA LEU A 319 -14.44 12.14 -9.22
C LEU A 319 -14.51 12.54 -10.69
N ASP A 320 -15.68 12.44 -11.32
CA ASP A 320 -15.91 12.94 -12.69
C ASP A 320 -15.70 14.46 -12.77
N ASP A 321 -16.23 15.21 -11.80
CA ASP A 321 -16.02 16.65 -11.68
C ASP A 321 -14.52 16.99 -11.52
N ILE A 322 -13.78 16.26 -10.68
CA ILE A 322 -12.33 16.46 -10.52
C ILE A 322 -11.61 16.17 -11.84
N TYR A 323 -11.96 15.08 -12.52
CA TYR A 323 -11.34 14.64 -13.78
C TYR A 323 -11.51 15.65 -14.92
N GLY A 324 -12.59 16.45 -14.91
CA GLY A 324 -12.82 17.47 -15.95
C GLY A 324 -11.79 18.60 -16.00
N ALA A 325 -11.07 18.86 -14.91
CA ALA A 325 -9.98 19.84 -14.87
C ALA A 325 -8.98 19.55 -13.72
N PRO A 326 -8.23 18.42 -13.78
CA PRO A 326 -7.51 17.88 -12.62
C PRO A 326 -6.50 18.87 -12.05
N GLN A 327 -5.58 19.33 -12.90
CA GLN A 327 -4.47 20.22 -12.50
C GLN A 327 -4.98 21.52 -11.88
N ARG A 328 -5.91 22.21 -12.57
CA ARG A 328 -6.48 23.48 -12.10
C ARG A 328 -7.17 23.30 -10.75
N LYS A 329 -8.00 22.25 -10.60
CA LYS A 329 -8.76 22.01 -9.37
C LYS A 329 -7.85 21.68 -8.19
N VAL A 330 -6.81 20.88 -8.42
CA VAL A 330 -5.80 20.56 -7.40
C VAL A 330 -5.04 21.83 -6.97
N GLU A 331 -4.53 22.61 -7.92
CA GLU A 331 -3.78 23.84 -7.61
C GLU A 331 -4.63 24.89 -6.88
N GLU A 332 -5.89 25.06 -7.28
CA GLU A 332 -6.83 25.96 -6.60
C GLU A 332 -7.13 25.48 -5.18
N ALA A 333 -7.42 24.18 -5.01
CA ALA A 333 -7.75 23.61 -3.71
C ALA A 333 -6.58 23.60 -2.74
N LEU A 334 -5.35 23.36 -3.22
CA LEU A 334 -4.13 23.38 -2.39
C LEU A 334 -3.91 24.75 -1.71
N LYS A 335 -4.25 25.86 -2.38
CA LYS A 335 -4.20 27.21 -1.77
C LYS A 335 -5.16 27.36 -0.60
N GLU A 336 -6.29 26.66 -0.64
CA GLU A 336 -7.27 26.63 0.44
C GLU A 336 -6.83 25.67 1.55
N TYR A 337 -6.34 24.48 1.21
CA TYR A 337 -5.87 23.50 2.18
C TYR A 337 -4.67 23.99 2.98
N GLU A 338 -3.73 24.71 2.37
CA GLU A 338 -2.57 25.30 3.06
C GLU A 338 -2.99 26.30 4.15
N ARG A 339 -4.18 26.91 4.04
CA ARG A 339 -4.75 27.78 5.09
C ARG A 339 -5.46 27.00 6.19
N LYS A 340 -5.94 25.79 5.90
CA LYS A 340 -6.76 24.96 6.80
C LYS A 340 -5.97 23.90 7.54
N VAL A 341 -4.85 23.46 6.96
CA VAL A 341 -4.00 22.38 7.47
C VAL A 341 -2.68 23.01 7.90
N GLU A 342 -2.55 23.28 9.20
CA GLU A 342 -1.43 24.02 9.79
C GLU A 342 -0.04 23.48 9.38
N LYS A 343 0.07 22.15 9.23
CA LYS A 343 1.33 21.48 8.87
C LYS A 343 1.61 21.44 7.37
N LEU A 344 0.64 21.73 6.52
CA LEU A 344 0.79 21.62 5.07
C LEU A 344 1.57 22.82 4.52
N LYS A 345 2.65 22.54 3.78
CA LYS A 345 3.43 23.53 3.05
C LYS A 345 3.65 23.06 1.63
N VAL A 346 2.83 23.54 0.69
CA VAL A 346 2.75 22.98 -0.66
C VAL A 346 4.06 23.18 -1.42
N ARG A 347 4.69 24.35 -1.25
CA ARG A 347 5.97 24.67 -1.90
C ARG A 347 7.08 23.67 -1.58
N ASP A 348 7.07 23.09 -0.39
CA ASP A 348 8.13 22.20 0.10
C ASP A 348 8.12 20.85 -0.66
N TYR A 349 7.01 20.51 -1.35
CA TYR A 349 6.92 19.38 -2.27
C TYR A 349 7.35 19.73 -3.71
N LEU A 350 7.21 21.00 -4.12
CA LEU A 350 7.38 21.44 -5.50
C LEU A 350 8.78 22.00 -5.80
N GLU A 351 9.51 22.39 -4.77
CA GLU A 351 10.93 22.75 -4.85
C GLU A 351 11.78 21.48 -5.03
N VAL A 352 11.86 21.00 -6.28
CA VAL A 352 12.72 19.87 -6.70
C VAL A 352 13.86 20.38 -7.57
#